data_AF-A0A954FSG2-F1
#
_entry.id   AF-A0A954FSG2-F1
#
_cell.length_a   1.000
_cell.length_b   1.000
_cell.length_c   1.000
_cell.angle_alpha   90.00
_cell.angle_beta   90.00
_cell.angle_gamma   90.00
#
_symmetry.space_group_name_H-M   'P 1'
#
loop_
_entity.id
_entity.type
_entity.pdbx_description
1 polymer ?
#
loop_
_entity_poly.entity_id
_entity_poly.type
_entity_poly.pdbx_seq_one_letter_code
_entity_poly.pdbx_strand_id
1 'polypeptide(L)'
;MSTAPSNDTESMEVDPVFLNSKREAWIILGLWIVALLWAVPYCYLNGYYTEIDPEAVETTMGIPSWVFWGIAFPWLVADIFTIWFCLFYMKEDDLGVAHEGEDLAEEIAEMHAKQAEATAGGNES
;
A
#
# COMPACT_ATOMS: atom_id res chain seq x y z
N MET A 1 6.71 20.81 -47.48
CA MET A 1 6.55 19.52 -46.76
C MET A 1 6.23 19.90 -45.33
N SER A 2 4.96 19.79 -44.93
CA SER A 2 4.45 20.33 -43.66
C SER A 2 4.80 19.38 -42.52
N THR A 3 5.63 19.84 -41.57
CA THR A 3 5.86 19.15 -40.30
C THR A 3 4.77 19.55 -39.33
N ALA A 4 3.72 18.73 -39.21
CA ALA A 4 2.76 18.87 -38.12
C ALA A 4 3.48 18.53 -36.80
N PRO A 5 3.24 19.28 -35.71
CA PRO A 5 3.72 18.88 -34.39
C PRO A 5 3.03 17.57 -34.00
N SER A 6 3.81 16.59 -33.53
CA SER A 6 3.28 15.39 -32.91
C SER A 6 2.39 15.83 -31.75
N ASN A 7 1.11 15.49 -31.84
CA ASN A 7 0.18 15.71 -30.76
C ASN A 7 0.48 14.67 -29.68
N ASP A 8 1.50 14.96 -28.87
CA ASP A 8 1.94 14.19 -27.70
C ASP A 8 0.92 14.36 -26.58
N THR A 9 -0.35 14.06 -26.87
CA THR A 9 -1.33 13.73 -25.85
C THR A 9 -1.05 12.28 -25.46
N GLU A 10 0.12 12.06 -24.87
CA GLU A 10 0.38 10.90 -24.04
C GLU A 10 -0.65 11.01 -22.92
N SER A 11 -1.82 10.41 -23.15
CA SER A 11 -2.82 10.25 -22.12
C SER A 11 -2.09 9.64 -20.94
N MET A 12 -2.03 10.36 -19.82
CA MET A 12 -1.54 9.86 -18.55
C MET A 12 -2.38 8.62 -18.19
N GLU A 13 -2.00 7.48 -18.75
CA GLU A 13 -2.66 6.21 -18.56
C GLU A 13 -2.26 5.79 -17.16
N VAL A 14 -3.18 6.03 -16.23
CA VAL A 14 -2.95 5.82 -14.81
C VAL A 14 -2.60 4.35 -14.61
N ASP A 15 -1.39 4.10 -14.09
CA ASP A 15 -0.88 2.76 -13.82
C ASP A 15 -1.94 1.92 -13.06
N PRO A 16 -2.33 0.74 -13.58
CA PRO A 16 -3.30 -0.14 -12.92
C PRO A 16 -2.93 -0.46 -11.46
N VAL A 17 -1.63 -0.50 -11.12
CA VAL A 17 -1.16 -0.69 -9.73
C VAL A 17 -1.65 0.43 -8.82
N PHE A 18 -1.61 1.69 -9.29
CA PHE A 18 -2.09 2.83 -8.52
C PHE A 18 -3.61 2.78 -8.29
N LEU A 19 -4.39 2.32 -9.29
CA LEU A 19 -5.83 2.19 -9.16
C LEU A 19 -6.23 1.09 -8.16
N ASN A 20 -5.52 -0.04 -8.16
CA ASN A 20 -5.71 -1.11 -7.19
C ASN A 20 -5.31 -0.66 -5.78
N SER A 21 -4.13 -0.07 -5.63
CA SER A 21 -3.62 0.46 -4.36
C SER A 21 -4.57 1.49 -3.75
N LYS A 22 -5.12 2.41 -4.57
CA LYS A 22 -6.09 3.41 -4.11
C LYS A 22 -7.37 2.77 -3.59
N ARG A 23 -7.89 1.75 -4.27
CA ARG A 23 -9.10 1.03 -3.84
C ARG A 23 -8.86 0.32 -2.51
N GLU A 24 -7.71 -0.30 -2.34
CA GLU A 24 -7.33 -1.01 -1.12
C GLU A 24 -7.11 -0.05 0.06
N ALA A 25 -6.45 1.09 -0.17
CA ALA A 25 -6.29 2.14 0.83
C ALA A 25 -7.63 2.65 1.37
N TRP A 26 -8.64 2.80 0.51
CA TRP A 26 -9.99 3.19 0.94
C TRP A 26 -10.66 2.16 1.86
N ILE A 27 -10.38 0.87 1.67
CA ILE A 27 -10.92 -0.19 2.53
C ILE A 27 -10.30 -0.09 3.93
N ILE A 28 -8.98 0.05 4.01
CA ILE A 28 -8.27 0.22 5.29
C ILE A 28 -8.74 1.50 5.99
N LEU A 29 -8.84 2.61 5.26
CA LEU A 29 -9.32 3.87 5.83
C LEU A 29 -10.77 3.75 6.36
N GLY A 30 -11.64 3.06 5.63
CA GLY A 30 -13.01 2.78 6.07
C GLY A 30 -13.06 1.98 7.37
N LEU A 31 -12.22 0.95 7.51
CA LEU A 31 -12.08 0.16 8.74
C LEU A 31 -11.71 1.06 9.94
N TRP A 32 -10.72 1.93 9.76
CA TRP A 32 -10.30 2.87 10.82
C TRP A 32 -11.40 3.87 11.19
N ILE A 33 -12.17 4.35 10.21
CA ILE A 33 -13.34 5.21 10.49
C ILE A 33 -14.38 4.46 11.32
N VAL A 34 -14.68 3.21 10.98
CA VAL A 34 -15.62 2.38 11.76
C VAL A 34 -15.09 2.14 13.18
N ALA A 35 -13.79 1.86 13.33
CA ALA A 35 -13.16 1.72 14.64
C ALA A 35 -13.24 3.00 15.47
N LEU A 36 -13.05 4.18 14.86
CA LEU A 36 -13.22 5.47 15.53
C LEU A 36 -14.67 5.73 15.92
N LEU A 37 -15.63 5.44 15.02
CA LEU A 37 -17.06 5.56 15.28
C LEU A 37 -17.56 4.58 16.34
N TRP A 38 -16.83 3.49 16.59
CA TRP A 38 -17.07 2.62 17.74
C TRP A 38 -16.45 3.21 19.00
N ALA A 39 -15.15 3.50 18.95
CA ALA A 39 -14.36 3.88 20.12
C ALA A 39 -14.87 5.17 20.77
N VAL A 40 -15.18 6.19 19.96
CA VAL A 40 -15.56 7.52 20.48
C VAL A 40 -16.92 7.46 21.22
N PRO A 41 -18.02 6.97 20.63
CA PRO A 41 -19.29 6.86 21.35
C PRO A 41 -19.23 5.87 22.51
N TYR A 42 -18.54 4.73 22.35
CA TYR A 42 -18.44 3.75 23.41
C TYR A 42 -17.71 4.31 24.63
N CYS A 43 -16.58 4.97 24.44
CA CYS A 43 -15.84 5.61 25.53
C CYS A 43 -16.59 6.81 26.11
N TYR A 44 -17.33 7.58 25.30
CA TYR A 44 -18.15 8.68 25.79
C TYR A 44 -19.28 8.17 26.72
N LEU A 45 -20.02 7.16 26.28
CA LEU A 45 -21.16 6.63 27.02
C LEU A 45 -20.74 5.88 28.29
N ASN A 46 -19.71 5.04 28.18
CA ASN A 46 -19.29 4.18 29.29
C ASN A 46 -18.22 4.83 30.17
N GLY A 47 -17.46 5.81 29.69
CA GLY A 47 -16.40 6.47 30.47
C GLY A 47 -16.81 7.80 31.11
N TYR A 48 -17.81 8.50 30.55
CA TYR A 48 -18.18 9.86 31.00
C TYR A 48 -19.67 10.05 31.28
N TYR A 49 -20.55 9.47 30.45
CA TYR A 49 -22.00 9.66 30.61
C TYR A 49 -22.59 8.82 31.75
N THR A 50 -22.06 7.62 31.95
CA THR A 50 -22.40 6.80 33.12
C THR A 50 -21.69 7.39 34.32
N GLU A 51 -22.41 7.70 35.40
CA GLU A 51 -21.81 8.12 36.69
C GLU A 51 -20.97 6.95 37.23
N ILE A 52 -19.73 6.86 36.78
CA ILE A 52 -18.77 5.90 37.27
C ILE A 52 -18.31 6.38 38.63
N ASP A 53 -18.59 5.59 39.66
CA ASP A 53 -17.95 5.73 40.96
C ASP A 53 -16.44 5.53 40.78
N PRO A 54 -15.60 6.55 41.04
CA PRO A 54 -14.15 6.45 40.87
C PRO A 54 -13.51 5.32 41.71
N GLU A 55 -14.17 4.90 42.79
CA GLU A 55 -13.68 3.81 43.65
C GLU A 55 -14.06 2.41 43.16
N ALA A 56 -15.03 2.31 42.23
CA ALA A 56 -15.58 1.05 41.74
C ALA A 56 -15.39 0.86 40.22
N VAL A 57 -14.40 1.52 39.61
CA VAL A 57 -14.07 1.32 38.18
C VAL A 57 -13.73 -0.14 37.95
N GLU A 58 -14.60 -0.85 37.23
CA GLU A 58 -14.32 -2.23 36.85
C GLU A 58 -13.09 -2.28 35.95
N THR A 59 -12.10 -3.08 36.33
CA THR A 59 -10.87 -3.27 35.56
C THR A 59 -10.85 -4.62 34.88
N THR A 60 -10.70 -4.62 33.56
CA THR A 60 -10.39 -5.83 32.79
C THR A 60 -8.89 -5.84 32.51
N MET A 61 -8.18 -6.88 32.97
CA MET A 61 -6.72 -7.01 32.82
C MET A 61 -5.90 -5.82 33.38
N GLY A 62 -6.40 -5.16 34.43
CA GLY A 62 -5.70 -4.05 35.09
C GLY A 62 -5.88 -2.68 34.42
N ILE A 63 -6.66 -2.60 33.34
CA ILE A 63 -7.12 -1.32 32.74
C ILE A 63 -8.64 -1.20 32.89
N PRO A 64 -9.22 0.02 32.88
CA PRO A 64 -10.66 0.17 32.97
C PRO A 64 -11.38 -0.59 31.86
N SER A 65 -12.43 -1.34 32.20
CA SER A 65 -13.16 -2.20 31.25
C SER A 65 -13.68 -1.40 30.05
N TRP A 66 -14.09 -0.15 30.24
CA TRP A 66 -14.54 0.71 29.15
C TRP A 66 -13.42 1.07 28.16
N VAL A 67 -12.16 1.16 28.60
CA VAL A 67 -10.98 1.33 27.73
C VAL A 67 -10.73 0.05 26.95
N PHE A 68 -10.80 -1.10 27.62
CA PHE A 68 -10.57 -2.38 26.97
C PHE A 68 -11.59 -2.63 25.84
N TRP A 69 -12.88 -2.49 26.12
CA TRP A 69 -13.94 -2.71 25.14
C TRP A 69 -14.10 -1.56 24.13
N GLY A 70 -13.73 -0.34 24.53
CA GLY A 70 -13.80 0.84 23.67
C GLY A 70 -12.61 0.98 22.72
N ILE A 71 -11.42 0.52 23.12
CA ILE A 71 -10.17 0.75 22.36
C ILE A 71 -9.49 -0.57 22.00
N ALA A 72 -9.19 -1.43 22.96
CA ALA A 72 -8.43 -2.66 22.67
C ALA A 72 -9.22 -3.62 21.77
N PHE A 73 -10.53 -3.77 21.99
CA PHE A 73 -11.39 -4.62 21.17
C PHE A 73 -11.47 -4.19 19.69
N PRO A 74 -11.85 -2.95 19.33
CA PRO A 74 -11.89 -2.54 17.92
C PRO A 74 -10.49 -2.56 17.28
N TRP A 75 -9.43 -2.32 18.04
CA TRP A 75 -8.06 -2.41 17.53
C TRP A 75 -7.69 -3.85 17.17
N LEU A 76 -7.98 -4.81 18.03
CA LEU A 76 -7.76 -6.23 17.77
C LEU A 76 -8.60 -6.73 16.58
N VAL A 77 -9.85 -6.27 16.45
CA VAL A 77 -10.69 -6.57 15.28
C VAL A 77 -10.07 -5.98 14.01
N ALA A 78 -9.56 -4.75 14.06
CA ALA A 78 -8.89 -4.12 12.94
C ALA A 78 -7.63 -4.90 12.53
N ASP A 79 -6.79 -5.30 13.49
CA ASP A 79 -5.57 -6.08 13.22
C ASP A 79 -5.89 -7.43 12.57
N ILE A 80 -6.85 -8.18 13.10
CA ILE A 80 -7.28 -9.45 12.52
C ILE A 80 -7.81 -9.24 11.09
N PHE A 81 -8.62 -8.21 10.89
CA PHE A 81 -9.14 -7.88 9.57
C PHE A 81 -8.01 -7.50 8.61
N THR A 82 -7.05 -6.68 9.03
CA THR A 82 -5.90 -6.29 8.21
C THR A 82 -5.05 -7.50 7.84
N ILE A 83 -4.78 -8.41 8.78
CA ILE A 83 -4.04 -9.65 8.49
C ILE A 83 -4.80 -10.48 7.45
N TRP A 84 -6.09 -10.69 7.66
CA TRP A 84 -6.91 -11.44 6.70
C TRP A 84 -6.94 -10.76 5.33
N PHE A 85 -7.11 -9.43 5.29
CA PHE A 85 -7.14 -8.64 4.08
C PHE A 85 -5.82 -8.74 3.30
N CYS A 86 -4.69 -8.57 3.98
CA CYS A 86 -3.37 -8.68 3.37
C CYS A 86 -3.08 -10.09 2.84
N LEU A 87 -3.52 -11.15 3.55
CA LEU A 87 -3.21 -12.52 3.16
C LEU A 87 -4.17 -13.10 2.09
N PHE A 88 -5.43 -12.68 2.08
CA PHE A 88 -6.45 -13.32 1.26
C PHE A 88 -7.12 -12.41 0.22
N TYR A 89 -7.03 -11.09 0.37
CA TYR A 89 -7.73 -10.13 -0.49
C TYR A 89 -6.80 -9.25 -1.31
N MET A 90 -5.68 -8.81 -0.72
CA MET A 90 -4.67 -8.02 -1.42
C MET A 90 -4.09 -8.87 -2.55
N LYS A 91 -4.36 -8.46 -3.80
CA LYS A 91 -3.79 -9.13 -4.96
C LYS A 91 -2.31 -8.80 -4.94
N GLU A 92 -1.45 -9.81 -5.06
CA GLU A 92 -0.12 -9.54 -5.57
C GLU A 92 -0.32 -9.09 -7.01
N ASP A 93 -0.29 -7.78 -7.21
CA ASP A 93 -0.26 -7.21 -8.55
C ASP A 93 1.01 -7.72 -9.21
N ASP A 94 0.87 -8.20 -10.45
CA ASP A 94 1.99 -8.62 -11.26
C ASP A 94 2.82 -7.37 -11.53
N LEU A 95 3.84 -7.12 -10.70
CA LEU A 95 4.95 -6.26 -11.05
C LEU A 95 5.59 -6.98 -12.23
N GLY A 96 5.13 -6.66 -13.44
CA GLY A 96 5.54 -7.32 -14.67
C GLY A 96 7.06 -7.49 -14.72
N VAL A 97 7.51 -8.50 -15.47
CA VAL A 97 8.91 -8.94 -15.59
C VAL A 97 9.89 -7.81 -15.29
N ALA A 98 10.65 -7.95 -14.20
CA ALA A 98 11.66 -6.98 -13.80
C ALA A 98 12.49 -6.61 -15.04
N HIS A 99 12.42 -5.33 -15.45
CA HIS A 99 13.16 -4.78 -16.58
C HIS A 99 14.68 -4.82 -16.37
N GLU A 100 15.16 -5.43 -15.27
CA GLU A 100 16.56 -5.80 -15.07
C GLU A 100 17.12 -6.67 -16.21
N GLY A 101 16.27 -7.43 -16.92
CA GLY A 101 16.68 -8.26 -18.05
C GLY A 101 16.84 -7.51 -19.38
N GLU A 102 16.09 -6.44 -19.61
CA GLU A 102 16.17 -5.67 -20.86
C GLU A 102 17.38 -4.71 -20.85
N ASP A 103 17.67 -4.08 -19.72
CA ASP A 103 18.88 -3.26 -19.54
C ASP A 103 20.17 -4.09 -19.72
N LEU A 104 20.20 -5.33 -19.20
CA LEU A 104 21.34 -6.23 -19.34
C LEU A 104 21.52 -6.72 -20.78
N ALA A 105 20.42 -7.00 -21.47
CA ALA A 105 20.43 -7.44 -22.87
C ALA A 105 20.92 -6.32 -23.80
N GLU A 106 20.50 -5.08 -23.54
CA GLU A 106 20.97 -3.89 -24.25
C GLU A 106 22.45 -3.61 -23.96
N GLU A 107 22.89 -3.70 -22.70
CA GLU A 107 24.31 -3.54 -22.32
C GLU A 107 25.22 -4.61 -22.95
N ILE A 108 24.78 -5.89 -22.97
CA ILE A 108 25.50 -6.98 -23.64
C ILE A 108 25.56 -6.74 -25.15
N ALA A 109 24.47 -6.30 -25.77
CA ALA A 109 24.43 -6.00 -27.21
C ALA A 109 25.39 -4.85 -27.56
N GLU A 110 25.43 -3.80 -26.75
CA GLU A 110 26.37 -2.69 -26.93
C GLU A 110 27.84 -3.13 -26.77
N MET A 111 28.16 -3.95 -25.76
CA MET A 111 29.53 -4.46 -25.57
C MET A 111 29.97 -5.32 -26.76
N HIS A 112 29.09 -6.19 -27.27
CA HIS A 112 29.37 -7.01 -28.44
C HIS A 112 29.59 -6.17 -29.70
N ALA A 113 28.81 -5.10 -29.90
CA ALA A 113 28.99 -4.17 -31.01
C ALA A 113 30.35 -3.45 -30.93
N LYS A 114 30.71 -2.92 -29.75
CA LYS A 114 32.00 -2.26 -29.51
C LYS A 114 33.19 -3.21 -29.70
N GLN A 115 33.05 -4.48 -29.31
CA GLN A 115 34.10 -5.49 -29.49
C GLN A 115 34.27 -5.90 -30.95
N ALA A 116 33.18 -5.99 -31.73
CA ALA A 116 33.24 -6.25 -33.15
C ALA A 116 33.94 -5.11 -33.91
N GLU A 117 33.66 -3.85 -33.58
CA GLU A 117 34.33 -2.69 -34.17
C GLU A 117 35.83 -2.64 -33.82
N ALA A 118 36.20 -2.92 -32.56
CA ALA A 118 37.61 -2.96 -32.13
C ALA A 118 38.41 -4.07 -32.85
N THR A 119 37.75 -5.21 -33.13
CA THR A 119 38.39 -6.33 -33.84
C THR A 119 38.50 -6.07 -35.34
N ALA A 120 37.53 -5.36 -35.94
CA ALA A 120 37.57 -4.96 -37.34
C ALA A 120 38.62 -3.87 -37.61
N GLY A 121 38.75 -2.87 -36.73
CA GLY A 121 39.74 -1.79 -36.87
C GLY A 121 41.20 -2.21 -36.63
N GLY A 122 41.42 -3.34 -35.95
CA GLY A 122 42.77 -3.89 -35.73
C GLY A 122 43.38 -4.63 -36.92
N ASN A 123 42.62 -4.83 -38.01
CA ASN A 123 43.06 -5.59 -39.19
C ASN A 123 43.42 -4.69 -40.38
N GLU A 124 43.43 -3.36 -40.19
CA GLU A 124 43.74 -2.36 -41.23
C GLU A 124 45.09 -1.64 -41.02
N SER A 125 45.99 -2.15 -40.18
CA SER A 125 47.37 -1.64 -40.01
C SER A 125 48.43 -2.49 -40.71
#